data_AF-A0A3Q9III8-F1
#
_entry.id   AF-A0A3Q9III8-F1
#
_cell.length_a   1.000
_cell.length_b   1.000
_cell.length_c   1.000
_cell.angle_alpha   90.00
_cell.angle_beta   90.00
_cell.angle_gamma   90.00
#
_symmetry.space_group_name_H-M   'P 1'
#
loop_
_entity.id
_entity.type
_entity.pdbx_description
1 polymer ?
#
loop_
_entity_poly.entity_id
_entity_poly.type
_entity_poly.pdbx_seq_one_letter_code
_entity_poly.pdbx_strand_id
1 'polypeptide(L)'
;MALKEVEKRKYLPGEVVKKVRAEGWNRFTMDSHTKLWKRLSAKDPAKGYGAVAVGNTWCWYEPWVNRVLEECQQHPDLYRRQAPAA
;
A
#
# COMPACT_ATOMS: atom_id res chain seq x y z
N MET A 1 -18.49 -5.94 -5.06
CA MET A 1 -17.63 -6.51 -6.13
C MET A 1 -16.25 -5.87 -6.02
N ALA A 2 -15.18 -6.58 -6.44
CA ALA A 2 -13.76 -6.23 -6.24
C ALA A 2 -13.30 -6.34 -4.75
N LEU A 3 -12.25 -7.07 -4.37
CA LEU A 3 -11.37 -8.02 -5.09
C LEU A 3 -11.08 -9.28 -4.27
N LYS A 4 -11.34 -10.44 -4.88
CA LYS A 4 -10.60 -11.73 -4.79
C LYS A 4 -9.76 -12.02 -3.54
N GLU A 5 -10.21 -13.03 -2.80
CA GLU A 5 -9.43 -14.18 -2.32
C GLU A 5 -7.91 -13.97 -2.33
N VAL A 6 -7.42 -13.36 -1.24
CA VAL A 6 -6.02 -13.01 -1.08
C VAL A 6 -5.28 -14.14 -0.37
N GLU A 7 -5.06 -15.21 -1.14
CA GLU A 7 -4.04 -16.22 -0.91
C GLU A 7 -2.73 -15.55 -0.42
N LYS A 8 -2.04 -16.14 0.58
CA LYS A 8 -0.90 -15.58 1.37
C LYS A 8 0.29 -15.04 0.54
N ARG A 9 0.08 -13.96 -0.21
CA ARG A 9 1.01 -13.43 -1.20
C ARG A 9 1.83 -12.30 -0.60
N LYS A 10 3.15 -12.44 -0.73
CA LYS A 10 4.14 -11.40 -0.40
C LYS A 10 4.12 -10.36 -1.53
N TYR A 11 3.82 -9.12 -1.20
CA TYR A 11 3.78 -8.01 -2.15
C TYR A 11 5.09 -7.21 -2.10
N LEU A 12 5.76 -7.10 -3.24
CA LEU A 12 6.83 -6.11 -3.40
C LEU A 12 6.26 -4.69 -3.31
N PRO A 13 7.02 -3.67 -2.89
CA PRO A 13 6.50 -2.30 -2.78
C PRO A 13 5.94 -1.76 -4.11
N GLY A 14 6.48 -2.19 -5.25
CA GLY A 14 5.91 -1.90 -6.57
C GLY A 14 4.55 -2.57 -6.81
N GLU A 15 4.35 -3.80 -6.34
CA GLU A 15 3.06 -4.52 -6.44
C GLU A 15 2.00 -3.92 -5.51
N VAL A 16 2.38 -3.48 -4.30
CA VAL A 16 1.48 -2.71 -3.40
C VAL A 16 0.99 -1.45 -4.11
N VAL A 17 1.89 -0.66 -4.69
CA VAL A 17 1.54 0.56 -5.42
C VAL A 17 0.67 0.26 -6.64
N LYS A 18 0.95 -0.79 -7.43
CA LYS A 18 0.07 -1.20 -8.54
C LYS A 18 -1.33 -1.59 -8.07
N LYS A 19 -1.45 -2.40 -7.01
CA LYS A 19 -2.73 -2.87 -6.47
C LYS A 19 -3.57 -1.71 -5.93
N VAL A 20 -2.95 -0.79 -5.19
CA VAL A 20 -3.60 0.44 -4.70
C VAL A 20 -4.04 1.33 -5.88
N ARG A 21 -3.22 1.51 -6.92
CA ARG A 21 -3.62 2.26 -8.12
C ARG A 21 -4.77 1.59 -8.89
N ALA A 22 -4.83 0.26 -8.94
CA ALA A 22 -5.90 -0.51 -9.59
C ALA A 22 -7.26 -0.35 -8.89
N GLU A 23 -7.27 -0.12 -7.57
CA GLU A 23 -8.47 0.24 -6.78
C GLU A 23 -8.97 1.68 -7.06
N GLY A 24 -8.27 2.46 -7.89
CA GLY A 24 -8.62 3.82 -8.29
C GLY A 24 -7.68 4.92 -7.76
N TRP A 25 -6.76 4.58 -6.85
CA TRP A 25 -5.84 5.52 -6.19
C TRP A 25 -4.66 5.93 -7.08
N ASN A 26 -4.94 6.47 -8.26
CA ASN A 26 -3.96 6.78 -9.30
C ASN A 26 -2.84 7.76 -8.86
N ARG A 27 -3.09 8.58 -7.83
CA ARG A 27 -2.12 9.51 -7.25
C ARG A 27 -1.18 8.86 -6.23
N PHE A 28 -1.43 7.62 -5.82
CA PHE A 28 -0.54 6.85 -4.96
C PHE A 28 0.72 6.41 -5.74
N THR A 29 1.89 6.75 -5.22
CA THR A 29 3.19 6.48 -5.86
C THR A 29 4.18 5.81 -4.90
N MET A 30 5.35 5.39 -5.40
CA MET A 30 6.41 4.84 -4.54
C MET A 30 6.94 5.83 -3.50
N ASP A 31 6.93 7.14 -3.78
CA ASP A 31 7.28 8.17 -2.80
C ASP A 31 6.24 8.25 -1.67
N SER A 32 4.95 8.31 -2.04
CA SER A 32 3.83 8.29 -1.08
C SER A 32 3.88 7.05 -0.19
N HIS A 33 4.06 5.88 -0.79
CA HIS A 33 4.26 4.61 -0.09
C HIS A 33 5.46 4.66 0.86
N THR A 34 6.58 5.25 0.42
CA THR A 34 7.81 5.35 1.23
C THR A 34 7.67 6.30 2.41
N LYS A 35 7.00 7.43 2.24
CA LYS A 35 6.65 8.34 3.34
C LYS A 35 5.69 7.65 4.33
N LEU A 36 4.71 6.91 3.83
CA LEU A 36 3.71 6.22 4.64
C LEU A 36 4.31 5.10 5.52
N TRP A 37 5.13 4.19 4.95
CA TRP A 37 5.74 3.15 5.77
C TRP A 37 6.81 3.68 6.73
N LYS A 38 7.49 4.77 6.39
CA LYS A 38 8.38 5.47 7.34
C LYS A 38 7.59 6.09 8.49
N ARG A 39 6.49 6.81 8.21
CA ARG A 39 5.61 7.43 9.22
C ARG A 39 5.02 6.41 10.18
N LEU A 40 4.58 5.26 9.65
CA LEU A 40 3.98 4.18 10.43
C LEU A 40 5.01 3.19 11.01
N SER A 41 6.32 3.39 10.76
CA SER A 41 7.40 2.42 11.03
C SER A 41 7.01 0.99 10.64
N ALA A 42 6.42 0.81 9.46
CA ALA A 42 5.86 -0.48 9.04
C ALA A 42 6.91 -1.42 8.43
N LYS A 43 8.10 -0.90 8.10
CA LYS A 43 9.29 -1.69 7.80
C LYS A 43 9.99 -2.22 9.06
N ASP A 44 9.30 -2.19 10.20
CA ASP A 44 9.75 -2.76 11.46
C ASP A 44 9.27 -4.22 11.57
N PRO A 45 10.18 -5.21 11.76
CA PRO A 45 9.79 -6.61 11.82
C PRO A 45 8.93 -6.95 13.04
N ALA A 46 8.97 -6.18 14.14
CA ALA A 46 8.14 -6.41 15.31
C ALA A 46 6.66 -6.09 15.07
N LYS A 47 6.33 -5.31 14.02
CA LYS A 47 4.94 -5.02 13.65
C LYS A 47 4.29 -6.08 12.75
N GLY A 48 5.07 -7.01 12.17
CA GLY A 48 4.53 -8.08 11.32
C GLY A 48 3.86 -7.63 10.01
N TYR A 49 4.03 -6.37 9.57
CA TYR A 49 3.47 -5.87 8.30
C TYR A 49 4.21 -6.36 7.05
N GLY A 50 5.43 -6.88 7.22
CA GLY A 50 6.28 -7.40 6.17
C GLY A 50 7.50 -8.08 6.74
N ALA A 51 8.37 -8.57 5.87
CA ALA A 51 9.66 -9.12 6.23
C ALA A 51 10.72 -8.76 5.18
N VAL A 52 11.98 -8.69 5.60
CA VAL A 52 13.11 -8.80 4.67
C VAL A 52 13.02 -10.13 3.94
N ALA A 53 12.97 -10.07 2.61
CA ALA A 53 13.20 -11.19 1.74
C ALA A 53 14.70 -11.28 1.40
N VAL A 54 15.13 -12.48 1.00
CA VAL A 54 16.50 -12.75 0.55
C VAL A 54 16.89 -11.78 -0.57
N GLY A 55 18.06 -11.15 -0.48
CA GLY A 55 18.51 -10.13 -1.44
C GLY A 55 18.09 -8.69 -1.09
N ASN A 56 18.08 -8.32 0.19
CA ASN A 56 17.88 -6.95 0.70
C ASN A 56 16.54 -6.28 0.32
N THR A 57 15.59 -7.05 -0.21
CA THR A 57 14.30 -6.55 -0.68
C THR A 57 13.23 -6.74 0.40
N TRP A 58 12.43 -5.71 0.69
CA TRP A 58 11.35 -5.85 1.68
C TRP A 58 10.06 -6.33 1.01
N CYS A 59 9.50 -7.41 1.54
CA CYS A 59 8.22 -7.96 1.13
C CYS A 59 7.14 -7.58 2.14
N TRP A 60 6.10 -6.90 1.66
CA TRP A 60 4.91 -6.55 2.42
C TRP A 60 3.94 -7.71 2.47
N TYR A 61 3.19 -7.82 3.56
CA TYR A 61 2.07 -8.74 3.66
C TYR A 61 0.75 -8.03 3.36
N GLU A 62 -0.29 -8.83 3.15
CA GLU A 62 -1.68 -8.40 3.04
C GLU A 62 -2.13 -7.32 4.05
N PRO A 63 -1.90 -7.43 5.38
CA PRO A 63 -2.29 -6.39 6.34
C PRO A 63 -1.63 -5.03 6.08
N TRP A 64 -0.46 -4.98 5.44
CA TRP A 64 0.11 -3.70 5.01
C TRP A 64 -0.66 -3.10 3.84
N VAL A 65 -1.04 -3.91 2.84
CA VAL A 65 -1.85 -3.43 1.72
C VAL A 65 -3.20 -2.91 2.23
N ASN A 66 -3.83 -3.63 3.17
CA ASN A 66 -5.06 -3.21 3.80
C ASN A 66 -4.85 -1.88 4.55
N ARG A 67 -3.80 -1.76 5.38
CA ARG A 67 -3.50 -0.51 6.09
C ARG A 67 -3.23 0.68 5.16
N VAL A 68 -2.58 0.46 4.02
CA VAL A 68 -2.36 1.49 3.00
C VAL A 68 -3.69 1.90 2.35
N LEU A 69 -4.60 0.96 2.09
CA LEU A 69 -5.93 1.27 1.56
C LEU A 69 -6.78 2.04 2.59
N GLU A 70 -6.74 1.66 3.87
CA GLU A 70 -7.36 2.43 4.96
C GLU A 70 -6.85 3.88 4.98
N GLU A 71 -5.54 4.10 5.00
CA GLU A 71 -4.95 5.45 5.02
C GLU A 71 -5.31 6.26 3.75
N CYS A 72 -5.44 5.61 2.60
CA CYS A 72 -5.95 6.23 1.37
C CYS A 72 -7.43 6.61 1.49
N GLN A 73 -8.27 5.74 2.07
CA GLN A 73 -9.69 6.00 2.33
C GLN A 73 -9.92 7.08 3.39
N GLN A 74 -9.05 7.20 4.40
CA GLN A 74 -9.07 8.27 5.41
C GLN A 74 -8.62 9.62 4.85
N HIS A 75 -7.75 9.64 3.84
CA HIS A 75 -7.27 10.85 3.17
C HIS A 75 -7.57 10.84 1.67
N PRO A 76 -8.86 10.76 1.28
CA PRO A 76 -9.23 10.55 -0.11
C PRO A 76 -8.75 11.72 -0.99
N ASP A 77 -8.81 12.96 -0.51
CA ASP A 77 -8.37 14.16 -1.23
C ASP A 77 -6.88 14.21 -1.56
N LEU A 78 -6.04 13.49 -0.79
CA LEU A 78 -4.60 13.43 -1.05
C LEU A 78 -4.27 12.41 -2.16
N TYR A 79 -4.95 11.26 -2.16
CA TYR A 79 -4.57 10.08 -2.97
C TYR A 79 -5.54 9.77 -4.13
N ARG A 80 -6.81 10.15 -4.02
CA ARG A 80 -7.77 10.15 -5.12
C ARG A 80 -7.49 11.40 -5.95
N ARG A 81 -7.45 11.25 -7.26
CA ARG A 81 -7.63 12.40 -8.13
C ARG A 81 -9.09 12.83 -7.93
N GLN A 82 -9.31 13.97 -7.25
CA GLN A 82 -10.59 14.65 -7.36
C GLN A 82 -10.87 14.81 -8.86
N ALA A 83 -11.93 14.17 -9.35
CA ALA A 83 -12.55 14.66 -10.56
C ALA A 83 -13.15 16.03 -10.17
N PRO A 84 -12.86 17.12 -10.90
CA PRO A 84 -13.53 18.37 -10.63
C PRO A 84 -15.03 18.15 -10.81
N ALA A 85 -15.81 18.53 -9.79
CA ALA A 85 -17.26 18.58 -9.89
C ALA A 85 -17.64 19.92 -10.54
N ALA A 86 -17.62 19.98 -11.87
CA ALA A 86 -18.23 20.98 -12.73
C ALA A 86 -18.12 20.52 -14.20
#